data_AF-A0A0F4JHD5-F1
#
_entry.id   AF-A0A0F4JHD5-F1
#
_cell.length_a   1.000
_cell.length_b   1.000
_cell.length_c   1.000
_cell.angle_alpha   90.00
_cell.angle_beta   90.00
_cell.angle_gamma   90.00
#
_symmetry.space_group_name_H-M   'P 1'
#
loop_
_entity.id
_entity.type
_entity.pdbx_description
1 polymer ?
#
loop_
_entity_poly.entity_id
_entity_poly.type
_entity_poly.pdbx_seq_one_letter_code
_entity_poly.pdbx_strand_id
1 'polypeptide(L)' 'MTVRDMVVRLCAAFPSVDAATVETTVRAEYDGFREARIRAFIPILVERRARRALSAASEQMQMPERM' A
#
# COMPACT_ATOMS: atom_id res chain seq x y z
N MET A 1 -10.78 1.23 11.29
CA MET A 1 -9.90 1.51 10.14
C MET A 1 -10.24 0.52 9.03
N THR A 2 -10.78 1.02 7.93
CA THR A 2 -11.19 0.23 6.76
C THR A 2 -10.12 0.26 5.67
N VAL A 3 -10.24 -0.60 4.65
CA VAL A 3 -9.38 -0.55 3.45
C VAL A 3 -9.43 0.82 2.79
N ARG A 4 -10.62 1.45 2.70
CA ARG A 4 -10.77 2.80 2.15
C ARG A 4 -10.00 3.85 2.95
N ASP A 5 -10.05 3.80 4.28
CA ASP A 5 -9.28 4.72 5.12
C ASP A 5 -7.76 4.58 4.90
N MET A 6 -7.29 3.34 4.66
CA MET A 6 -5.88 3.08 4.35
C MET A 6 -5.48 3.68 3.01
N VAL A 7 -6.29 3.47 1.97
CA VAL A 7 -6.05 4.02 0.63
C VAL A 7 -5.97 5.54 0.67
N VAL A 8 -6.92 6.22 1.33
CA VAL A 8 -6.89 7.68 1.45
C VAL A 8 -5.60 8.19 2.09
N ARG A 9 -5.17 7.58 3.21
CA ARG A 9 -3.93 7.98 3.88
C ARG A 9 -2.69 7.68 3.07
N LEU A 10 -2.66 6.57 2.34
CA LEU A 10 -1.51 6.19 1.52
C LEU A 10 -1.41 7.04 0.26
N CYS A 11 -2.52 7.39 -0.39
CA CYS A 11 -2.51 8.37 -1.48
C CYS A 11 -1.94 9.72 -1.03
N ALA A 12 -2.30 10.18 0.17
CA ALA A 12 -1.75 11.41 0.73
C ALA A 12 -0.24 11.30 1.05
N ALA A 13 0.23 10.11 1.45
CA ALA A 13 1.64 9.87 1.79
C ALA A 13 2.54 9.64 0.57
N PHE A 14 1.96 9.18 -0.55
CA PHE A 14 2.67 8.86 -1.79
C PHE A 14 2.06 9.64 -2.97
N PRO A 15 2.15 10.98 -3.00
CA PRO A 15 1.47 11.80 -4.00
C PRO A 15 1.96 11.56 -5.44
N SER A 16 3.17 11.01 -5.61
CA SER A 16 3.75 10.67 -6.91
C SER A 16 3.34 9.29 -7.43
N VAL A 17 2.58 8.50 -6.65
CA VAL A 17 2.10 7.17 -7.06
C VAL A 17 0.63 7.27 -7.44
N ASP A 18 0.26 6.66 -8.57
CA ASP A 18 -1.14 6.64 -9.03
C ASP A 18 -2.08 6.00 -8.00
N ALA A 19 -3.27 6.60 -7.83
CA ALA A 19 -4.23 6.18 -6.82
C ALA A 19 -4.74 4.75 -7.05
N ALA A 20 -4.87 4.29 -8.29
CA ALA A 20 -5.29 2.91 -8.58
C ALA A 20 -4.18 1.92 -8.22
N THR A 21 -2.91 2.32 -8.36
CA THR A 21 -1.76 1.53 -7.88
C THR A 21 -1.77 1.40 -6.35
N VAL A 22 -2.04 2.51 -5.64
CA VAL A 22 -2.20 2.49 -4.18
C VAL A 22 -3.34 1.57 -3.76
N GLU A 23 -4.53 1.70 -4.37
CA GLU A 23 -5.69 0.87 -4.05
C GLU A 23 -5.42 -0.62 -4.30
N THR A 24 -4.86 -0.94 -5.46
CA THR A 24 -4.52 -2.33 -5.84
C THR A 24 -3.53 -2.93 -4.86
N THR A 25 -2.51 -2.17 -4.47
CA THR A 25 -1.48 -2.62 -3.51
C THR A 25 -2.11 -2.90 -2.14
N VAL A 26 -2.91 -1.96 -1.60
CA VAL A 26 -3.57 -2.16 -0.30
C VAL A 26 -4.50 -3.36 -0.33
N ARG A 27 -5.24 -3.55 -1.43
CA ARG A 27 -6.17 -4.68 -1.58
C ARG A 27 -5.44 -6.01 -1.67
N ALA A 28 -4.34 -6.08 -2.41
CA ALA A 28 -3.50 -7.28 -2.51
C ALA A 28 -2.92 -7.66 -1.13
N GLU A 29 -2.38 -6.68 -0.39
CA GLU A 29 -1.86 -6.91 0.96
C GLU A 29 -2.96 -7.36 1.94
N TYR A 30 -4.18 -6.82 1.80
CA TYR A 30 -5.33 -7.22 2.61
C TYR A 30 -5.79 -8.65 2.29
N ASP A 31 -5.84 -9.02 1.00
CA ASP A 31 -6.21 -10.38 0.56
C ASP A 31 -5.22 -11.44 1.06
N GLY A 32 -3.94 -11.08 1.20
CA GLY A 32 -2.92 -11.94 1.81
C GLY A 32 -3.23 -12.38 3.25
N PHE A 33 -4.21 -11.76 3.91
CA PHE A 33 -4.71 -12.17 5.23
C PHE A 33 -6.11 -12.79 5.18
N ARG A 34 -6.62 -13.24 4.02
CA ARG A 34 -8.00 -13.78 3.93
C ARG A 34 -8.23 -14.97 4.87
N GLU A 35 -7.21 -15.79 5.08
CA GLU A 35 -7.25 -17.00 5.92
C GLU A 35 -6.90 -16.73 7.40
N ALA A 36 -6.55 -15.48 7.76
CA ALA A 36 -6.16 -15.14 9.11
C ALA A 36 -7.37 -15.14 10.07
N ARG A 37 -7.28 -16.00 11.10
CA ARG A 37 -8.33 -16.15 12.13
C ARG A 37 -8.43 -14.97 13.08
N ILE A 38 -7.33 -14.26 13.36
CA ILE A 38 -7.29 -13.06 14.20
C ILE A 38 -7.17 -11.83 13.30
N ARG A 39 -8.20 -10.99 13.30
CA ARG A 39 -8.29 -9.83 12.38
C ARG A 39 -7.91 -8.49 13.00
N ALA A 40 -7.73 -8.42 14.32
CA ALA A 40 -7.47 -7.17 15.04
C ALA A 40 -6.21 -6.43 14.56
N PHE A 41 -5.18 -7.17 14.11
CA PHE A 41 -3.90 -6.61 13.69
C PHE A 41 -3.75 -6.47 12.17
N ILE A 42 -4.69 -7.00 11.39
CA ILE A 42 -4.63 -6.97 9.92
C ILE A 42 -4.46 -5.53 9.40
N PRO A 43 -5.22 -4.51 9.86
CA PRO A 43 -5.07 -3.16 9.32
C PRO A 43 -3.65 -2.59 9.49
N ILE A 44 -3.00 -2.83 10.63
CA ILE A 44 -1.65 -2.35 10.92
C ILE A 44 -0.61 -3.07 10.04
N LEU A 45 -0.76 -4.39 9.88
CA LEU A 45 0.13 -5.20 9.06
C LEU A 45 0.01 -4.83 7.57
N VAL A 46 -1.22 -4.66 7.09
CA VAL A 46 -1.51 -4.25 5.70
C VAL A 46 -0.94 -2.87 5.42
N GLU A 47 -1.18 -1.88 6.28
CA GLU A 47 -0.63 -0.54 6.07
C GLU A 47 0.92 -0.57 6.04
N ARG A 48 1.56 -1.34 6.93
CA ARG A 48 3.02 -1.49 6.95
C ARG A 48 3.56 -2.12 5.66
N ARG A 49 2.92 -3.18 5.16
CA ARG A 49 3.36 -3.85 3.91
C ARG A 49 3.11 -2.97 2.69
N ALA A 50 1.94 -2.34 2.61
CA ALA A 50 1.61 -1.41 1.53
C ALA A 50 2.60 -0.24 1.47
N ARG A 51 2.97 0.36 2.61
CA ARG A 51 4.02 1.40 2.64
C ARG A 51 5.33 0.92 2.05
N ARG A 52 5.80 -0.28 2.41
CA ARG A 52 7.04 -0.84 1.86
C ARG A 52 6.96 -1.04 0.35
N ALA A 53 5.86 -1.60 -0.14
CA ALA A 53 5.65 -1.82 -1.57
C ALA A 53 5.59 -0.49 -2.34
N LEU A 54 4.85 0.49 -1.83
CA LEU A 54 4.71 1.81 -2.46
C LEU A 54 6.00 2.63 -2.41
N SER A 55 6.79 2.55 -1.33
CA SER A 55 8.13 3.14 -1.29
C SER A 55 9.00 2.60 -2.42
N ALA A 56 9.11 1.28 -2.53
CA ALA A 56 9.90 0.65 -3.59
C ALA A 56 9.41 1.05 -5.01
N ALA A 57 8.10 1.09 -5.23
CA ALA A 57 7.52 1.52 -6.50
C ALA A 57 7.78 3.01 -6.79
N SER A 58 7.69 3.87 -5.77
CA SER A 58 7.96 5.30 -5.90
C SER A 58 9.43 5.59 -6.15
N GLU A 59 10.35 4.80 -5.57
CA GLU A 59 11.79 4.89 -5.82
C GLU A 59 12.10 4.48 -7.26
N GLN A 60 11.52 3.38 -7.74
CA GLN A 60 11.64 2.96 -9.15
C GLN A 60 11.11 4.03 -10.11
N MET A 61 9.99 4.68 -9.79
CA MET A 61 9.39 5.72 -10.64
C MET A 61 10.15 7.07 -10.57
N GLN A 62 10.89 7.31 -9.49
CA GLN A 62 11.82 8.45 -9.32
C GLN A 62 13.20 8.20 -9.93
N MET A 63 13.49 6.99 -10.44
CA MET A 63 14.71 6.69 -11.18
C MET A 63 14.52 6.67 -12.72
N PRO A 64 13.99 7.71 -13.39
CA PRO A 64 14.35 7.93 -14.78
C PRO A 64 15.76 8.58 -14.80
N GLU A 65 16.60 8.19 -15.77
CA GLU A 65 17.87 8.85 -16.13
C GLU A 65 19.16 8.50 -15.35
N ARG A 66 19.51 7.21 -15.24
CA ARG A 66 20.94 6.84 -15.18
C ARG A 66 21.27 5.76 -16.21
N MET A 67 21.70 6.28 -17.38
CA MET A 67 22.60 5.70 -18.41
C MET A 67 21.97 4.96 -19.59
#